data_AF-A0A8T4UCA3-F1
#
_entry.id   AF-A0A8T4UCA3-F1
#
_cell.length_a   1.000
_cell.length_b   1.000
_cell.length_c   1.000
_cell.angle_alpha   90.00
_cell.angle_beta   90.00
_cell.angle_gamma   90.00
#
_symmetry.space_group_name_H-M   'P 1'
#
loop_
_entity.id
_entity.type
_entity.pdbx_description
1 polymer ?
#
loop_
_entity_poly.entity_id
_entity_poly.type
_entity_poly.pdbx_seq_one_letter_code
_entity_poly.pdbx_strand_id
1 'polypeptide(L)' 'MKQKISVSMDEEKIKLIDSMLENGRFRNRSHVIEYSLEKLLKEEKR' A
#
# COMPACT_ATOMS: atom_id res chain seq x y z
N MET A 1 7.71 16.14 1.39
CA MET A 1 6.27 16.38 1.68
C MET A 1 5.46 15.27 1.02
N LYS A 2 4.46 14.70 1.70
CA LYS A 2 3.59 13.67 1.10
C LYS A 2 2.30 14.32 0.61
N GLN A 3 1.82 13.92 -0.57
CA GLN A 3 0.55 14.35 -1.14
C GLN A 3 -0.54 13.32 -0.80
N LYS A 4 -1.74 13.77 -0.46
CA LYS A 4 -2.87 12.88 -0.21
C LYS A 4 -3.53 12.52 -1.54
N ILE A 5 -3.66 11.23 -1.80
CA ILE A 5 -4.39 10.70 -2.95
C ILE A 5 -5.65 9.99 -2.48
N SER A 6 -6.72 10.07 -3.27
CA SER A 6 -7.94 9.31 -3.07
C SER A 6 -8.05 8.29 -4.18
N VAL A 7 -8.23 7.02 -3.84
CA VAL A 7 -8.31 5.92 -4.81
C VAL A 7 -9.47 5.01 -4.43
N SER A 8 -10.17 4.50 -5.45
CA SER A 8 -11.19 3.47 -5.28
C SER A 8 -10.55 2.10 -5.45
N MET A 9 -10.85 1.16 -4.55
CA MET A 9 -10.31 -0.19 -4.54
C MET A 9 -11.39 -1.19 -4.14
N ASP A 10 -11.29 -2.41 -4.65
CA ASP A 10 -12.20 -3.50 -4.29
C ASP A 10 -12.09 -3.81 -2.80
N GLU A 11 -13.23 -4.13 -2.17
CA GLU A 11 -13.32 -4.40 -0.74
C GLU A 11 -12.38 -5.56 -0.31
N GLU A 12 -12.27 -6.59 -1.14
CA GLU A 12 -11.37 -7.73 -0.89
C GLU A 12 -9.90 -7.29 -0.74
N LYS A 13 -9.46 -6.32 -1.56
CA LYS A 13 -8.10 -5.77 -1.49
C LYS A 13 -7.92 -4.95 -0.22
N ILE A 14 -8.93 -4.21 0.21
CA ILE A 14 -8.89 -3.45 1.46
C ILE A 14 -8.75 -4.40 2.66
N LYS A 15 -9.51 -5.51 2.68
CA LYS A 15 -9.41 -6.54 3.73
C LYS A 15 -8.02 -7.17 3.79
N LEU A 16 -7.41 -7.44 2.63
CA LEU A 16 -6.03 -7.95 2.58
C LEU A 16 -5.02 -6.93 3.14
N ILE A 17 -5.20 -5.65 2.85
CA ILE A 17 -4.34 -4.59 3.40
C ILE A 17 -4.51 -4.54 4.92
N ASP A 18 -5.73 -4.64 5.44
CA ASP A 18 -5.99 -4.59 6.87
C ASP A 18 -5.36 -5.78 7.61
N SER A 19 -5.43 -6.99 7.07
CA SER A 19 -4.74 -8.15 7.68
C SER A 19 -3.21 -8.02 7.65
N MET A 20 -2.64 -7.32 6.66
CA MET A 20 -1.21 -7.00 6.65
C MET A 20 -0.81 -5.99 7.75
N LEU A 21 -1.74 -5.15 8.21
CA LEU A 21 -1.50 -4.22 9.32
C LEU A 21 -1.46 -4.95 10.66
N GLU A 22 -2.32 -5.95 10.85
CA GLU A 22 -2.37 -6.77 12.08
C GLU A 22 -1.03 -7.48 12.35
N ASN A 23 -0.31 -7.85 11.30
CA ASN A 23 1.01 -8.49 11.40
C ASN A 23 2.14 -7.52 11.84
N GLY A 24 1.83 -6.25 12.13
CA GLY A 24 2.79 -5.25 12.62
C GLY A 24 3.83 -4.79 11.59
N ARG A 25 3.78 -5.30 10.36
CA ARG A 25 4.74 -4.99 9.28
C ARG A 25 4.54 -3.58 8.71
N PHE A 26 3.33 -3.04 8.81
CA PHE A 26 2.98 -1.73 8.26
C PHE A 26 2.26 -0.85 9.27
N ARG A 27 2.47 0.47 9.18
CA ARG A 27 1.94 1.45 10.14
C ARG A 27 0.50 1.86 9.85
N ASN A 28 0.10 1.84 8.59
CA ASN A 28 -1.23 2.20 8.10
C ASN A 28 -1.38 1.78 6.63
N ARG A 29 -2.60 1.88 6.09
CA ARG A 29 -2.90 1.55 4.68
C ARG A 29 -2.03 2.33 3.69
N SER A 30 -1.79 3.62 3.94
CA SER A 30 -0.95 4.44 3.06
C SER A 30 0.49 3.92 2.95
N HIS A 31 1.04 3.40 4.04
CA HIS A 31 2.38 2.79 4.04
C HIS A 31 2.44 1.52 3.17
N VAL A 32 1.36 0.73 3.15
CA VAL A 32 1.26 -0.47 2.30
C VAL A 32 1.26 -0.08 0.83
N ILE A 33 0.45 0.92 0.48
CA ILE A 33 0.36 1.42 -0.91
C ILE A 33 1.69 2.03 -1.36
N GLU A 34 2.32 2.86 -0.53
CA GLU A 34 3.63 3.48 -0.82
C GLU A 34 4.71 2.41 -1.03
N TYR A 35 4.79 1.41 -0.15
CA TYR A 35 5.74 0.30 -0.28
C TYR A 35 5.52 -0.49 -1.58
N SER A 36 4.25 -0.73 -1.94
CA SER A 36 3.89 -1.48 -3.16
C SER A 36 4.26 -0.71 -4.42
N LEU A 37 4.02 0.61 -4.44
CA LEU A 37 4.41 1.50 -5.53
C LEU A 37 5.93 1.57 -5.68
N GLU A 38 6.67 1.72 -4.58
CA GLU A 38 8.13 1.70 -4.63
C GLU A 38 8.69 0.39 -5.18
N LYS A 39 8.09 -0.74 -4.80
CA LYS A 39 8.51 -2.06 -5.30
C LYS A 39 8.25 -2.18 -6.80
N LEU A 40 7.06 -1.81 -7.26
CA LEU A 40 6.70 -1.82 -8.68
C LEU A 40 7.64 -0.94 -9.52
N LEU A 41 7.89 0.30 -9.07
CA LEU A 41 8.78 1.24 -9.78
C LEU A 41 10.25 0.78 -9.82
N LYS A 42 10.70 0.00 -8.82
CA LYS A 42 12.04 -0.60 -8.83
C LYS A 42 12.14 -1.74 -9.84
N GLU A 43 11.07 -2.51 -10.03
CA GLU A 43 11.00 -3.59 -11.03
C GLU A 43 10.93 -3.03 -12.45
N GLU A 44 10.23 -1.90 -12.65
CA GLU A 44 10.09 -1.27 -13.98
C GLU A 44 11.32 -0.47 -14.42
N LYS A 45 12.18 -0.05 -13.49
CA LYS A 45 13.47 0.60 -13.78
C LYS A 45 14.62 -0.38 -14.06
N ARG A 46 14.35 -1.69 -14.03
CA ARG A 46 15.32 -2.75 -14.36
C ARG A 46 15.21 -3.19 -15.80
#